data_AF-A0A090TAI3-F1
#
_entry.id   AF-A0A090TAI3-F1
#
_cell.length_a   1.000
_cell.length_b   1.000
_cell.length_c   1.000
_cell.angle_alpha   90.00
_cell.angle_beta   90.00
_cell.angle_gamma   90.00
#
_symmetry.space_group_name_H-M   'P 1'
#
loop_
_entity.id
_entity.type
_entity.pdbx_description
1 polymer ?
#
loop_
_entity_poly.entity_id
_entity_poly.type
_entity_poly.pdbx_seq_one_letter_code
_entity_poly.pdbx_strand_id
1 'polypeptide(L)'
;MFNFANFYQLIAQDTKLQPWLNILPQQLTDWQNAEHGDFDRWLRALAKIQTGQPDNVELKSEVSLANNDPLAIGEMKKLENLLRTFHPWRKGPYRVHDIHIDTEWRSDWKWDRVLPHISPLKNRSVLDVGCGNGYHMWRMLGEGARLCVGIDFTSIPRAV
;
A
#
# COMPACT_ATOMS: atom_id res chain seq x y z
N MET A 1 -7.25 16.28 -1.61
CA MET A 1 -8.35 15.28 -1.60
C MET A 1 -7.91 14.10 -2.45
N PHE A 2 -8.08 12.85 -2.00
CA PHE A 2 -7.72 11.68 -2.81
C PHE A 2 -8.65 11.56 -4.01
N ASN A 3 -8.08 11.19 -5.16
CA ASN A 3 -8.86 10.91 -6.35
C ASN A 3 -9.04 9.39 -6.50
N PHE A 4 -10.25 8.90 -6.25
CA PHE A 4 -10.60 7.49 -6.39
C PHE A 4 -11.16 7.13 -7.78
N ALA A 5 -11.14 8.05 -8.76
CA ALA A 5 -11.71 7.84 -10.08
C ALA A 5 -11.17 6.59 -10.78
N ASN A 6 -9.86 6.33 -10.68
CA ASN A 6 -9.25 5.13 -11.27
C ASN A 6 -9.83 3.85 -10.68
N PHE A 7 -10.09 3.82 -9.37
CA PHE A 7 -10.69 2.67 -8.71
C PHE A 7 -12.16 2.51 -9.10
N TYR A 8 -12.92 3.61 -9.18
CA TYR A 8 -14.31 3.59 -9.65
C TYR A 8 -14.43 3.06 -11.08
N GLN A 9 -13.55 3.50 -11.99
CA GLN A 9 -13.49 3.00 -13.35
C GLN A 9 -13.16 1.51 -13.39
N LEU A 10 -12.21 1.06 -12.56
CA LEU A 10 -11.82 -0.34 -12.48
C LEU A 10 -12.98 -1.24 -12.03
N ILE A 11 -13.70 -0.88 -10.96
CA ILE A 11 -14.80 -1.70 -10.45
C ILE A 11 -16.06 -1.59 -11.30
N ALA A 12 -16.24 -0.50 -12.06
CA ALA A 12 -17.34 -0.37 -13.02
C ALA A 12 -17.25 -1.42 -14.15
N GLN A 13 -16.03 -1.90 -14.46
CA GLN A 13 -15.79 -2.90 -15.50
C GLN A 13 -15.90 -4.34 -14.98
N ASP A 14 -15.96 -4.55 -13.67
CA ASP A 14 -16.09 -5.88 -13.05
C ASP A 14 -17.53 -6.07 -12.54
N THR A 15 -18.31 -6.92 -13.21
CA THR A 15 -19.73 -7.14 -12.89
C THR A 15 -19.97 -7.59 -11.44
N LYS A 16 -18.97 -8.21 -10.78
CA LYS A 16 -19.09 -8.62 -9.38
C LYS A 16 -18.89 -7.45 -8.41
N LEU A 17 -18.07 -6.47 -8.79
CA LEU A 17 -17.74 -5.31 -7.95
C LEU A 17 -18.58 -4.07 -8.30
N GLN A 18 -19.16 -4.02 -9.49
CA GLN A 18 -19.97 -2.91 -9.98
C GLN A 18 -21.08 -2.49 -8.99
N PRO A 19 -21.81 -3.40 -8.29
CA PRO A 19 -22.83 -2.99 -7.31
C PRO A 19 -22.29 -2.15 -6.16
N TRP A 20 -20.98 -2.21 -5.88
CA TRP A 20 -20.35 -1.43 -4.82
C TRP A 20 -20.36 0.08 -5.12
N LEU A 21 -20.47 0.47 -6.40
CA LEU A 21 -20.63 1.87 -6.82
C LEU A 21 -21.91 2.53 -6.31
N ASN A 22 -22.90 1.74 -5.87
CA ASN A 22 -24.12 2.26 -5.28
C ASN A 22 -23.90 2.90 -3.89
N ILE A 23 -22.80 2.56 -3.20
CA ILE A 23 -22.54 3.03 -1.83
C ILE A 23 -21.13 3.60 -1.63
N LEU A 24 -20.13 3.05 -2.32
CA LEU A 24 -18.71 3.37 -2.07
C LEU A 24 -18.38 4.86 -2.30
N PRO A 25 -18.84 5.51 -3.38
CA PRO A 25 -18.50 6.92 -3.62
C PRO A 25 -18.99 7.83 -2.50
N GLN A 26 -20.20 7.58 -1.97
CA GLN A 26 -20.74 8.33 -0.85
C GLN A 26 -19.93 8.08 0.42
N GLN A 27 -19.64 6.81 0.75
CA GLN A 27 -18.84 6.43 1.91
C GLN A 27 -17.45 7.08 1.90
N LEU A 28 -16.78 7.13 0.74
CA LEU A 28 -15.47 7.75 0.61
C LEU A 28 -15.55 9.28 0.67
N THR A 29 -16.63 9.90 0.17
CA THR A 29 -16.86 11.34 0.29
C THR A 29 -17.09 11.74 1.74
N ASP A 30 -17.95 11.01 2.45
CA ASP A 30 -18.20 11.23 3.88
C ASP A 30 -16.93 11.05 4.70
N TRP A 31 -16.16 9.99 4.40
CA TRP A 31 -14.85 9.78 5.02
C TRP A 31 -13.90 10.94 4.74
N GLN A 32 -13.75 11.39 3.49
CA GLN A 32 -12.83 12.50 3.15
C GLN A 32 -13.18 13.82 3.86
N ASN A 33 -14.46 14.05 4.15
CA ASN A 33 -14.93 15.26 4.83
C ASN A 33 -14.79 15.19 6.36
N ALA A 34 -14.53 14.01 6.92
CA ALA A 34 -14.29 13.84 8.34
C ALA A 34 -12.90 14.38 8.77
N GLU A 35 -12.74 14.70 10.05
CA GLU A 35 -11.44 15.10 10.59
C GLU A 35 -10.48 13.90 10.70
N HIS A 36 -9.32 14.02 10.08
CA HIS A 36 -8.24 13.02 10.15
C HIS A 36 -7.00 13.66 10.73
N GLY A 37 -6.73 13.44 12.02
CA GLY A 37 -5.70 14.16 12.80
C GLY A 37 -4.39 14.49 12.06
N ASP A 38 -3.49 13.53 11.88
CA ASP A 38 -2.17 13.74 11.27
C ASP A 38 -2.17 13.67 9.72
N PHE A 39 -3.34 13.57 9.11
CA PHE A 39 -3.47 13.24 7.69
C PHE A 39 -2.88 14.30 6.77
N ASP A 40 -3.10 15.58 7.07
CA ASP A 40 -2.52 16.70 6.30
C ASP A 40 -0.99 16.75 6.38
N ARG A 41 -0.42 16.29 7.49
CA ARG A 41 1.03 16.17 7.63
C ARG A 41 1.56 15.06 6.72
N TRP A 42 0.91 13.90 6.69
CA TRP A 42 1.31 12.78 5.82
C TRP A 42 1.11 13.10 4.34
N LEU A 43 0.01 13.75 3.95
CA LEU A 43 -0.21 14.18 2.57
C LEU A 43 0.88 15.14 2.08
N ARG A 44 1.29 16.09 2.93
CA ARG A 44 2.39 17.01 2.61
C ARG A 44 3.75 16.30 2.49
N ALA A 45 3.98 15.23 3.25
CA ALA A 45 5.17 14.41 3.10
C ALA A 45 5.12 13.58 1.81
N LEU A 46 3.97 12.96 1.52
CA LEU A 46 3.75 12.17 0.31
C LEU A 46 3.96 13.00 -0.96
N ALA A 47 3.42 14.22 -1.00
CA ALA A 47 3.58 15.14 -2.12
C ALA A 47 5.04 15.57 -2.39
N LYS A 48 5.96 15.36 -1.44
CA LYS A 48 7.39 15.67 -1.59
C LYS A 48 8.21 14.48 -2.08
N ILE A 49 7.64 13.27 -2.07
CA ILE A 49 8.26 12.08 -2.65
C ILE A 49 8.18 12.23 -4.16
N GLN A 50 9.34 12.20 -4.84
CA GLN A 50 9.38 12.26 -6.30
C GLN A 50 8.66 11.03 -6.87
N THR A 51 7.72 11.25 -7.78
CA THR A 51 7.02 10.16 -8.46
C THR A 51 7.76 9.78 -9.73
N GLY A 52 8.14 8.51 -9.85
CA GLY A 52 8.78 7.91 -11.00
C GLY A 52 8.41 6.44 -11.10
N GLN A 53 8.67 5.81 -12.25
CA GLN A 53 8.58 4.37 -12.38
C GLN A 53 9.92 3.75 -11.97
N PRO A 54 9.96 2.87 -10.97
CA PRO A 54 11.18 2.13 -10.66
C PRO A 54 11.51 1.15 -11.79
N ASP A 55 12.79 0.93 -12.03
CA ASP A 55 13.23 -0.03 -13.06
C ASP A 55 12.91 -1.47 -12.66
N ASN A 56 13.00 -1.77 -11.36
CA ASN A 56 12.83 -3.10 -10.81
C ASN A 56 11.79 -3.07 -9.69
N VAL A 57 10.82 -3.98 -9.76
CA VAL A 57 9.80 -4.20 -8.73
C VAL A 57 9.70 -5.70 -8.46
N GLU A 58 9.96 -6.10 -7.21
CA GLU A 58 9.85 -7.48 -6.74
C GLU A 58 8.78 -7.53 -5.65
N LEU A 59 7.76 -8.36 -5.85
CA LEU A 59 6.59 -8.48 -4.98
C LEU A 59 6.33 -9.91 -4.49
N LYS A 60 7.00 -10.91 -5.08
CA LYS A 60 6.79 -12.33 -4.82
C LYS A 60 7.55 -12.77 -3.59
N SER A 61 8.87 -12.63 -3.57
CA SER A 61 9.69 -13.03 -2.41
C SER A 61 9.75 -11.96 -1.32
N GLU A 62 9.70 -10.69 -1.71
CA GLU A 62 9.71 -9.54 -0.81
C GLU A 62 8.87 -8.41 -1.40
N VAL A 63 8.78 -7.26 -0.72
CA VAL A 63 8.22 -6.03 -1.30
C VAL A 63 9.35 -5.04 -1.46
N SER A 64 9.91 -5.00 -2.67
CA SER A 64 11.03 -4.12 -3.00
C SER A 64 10.86 -3.40 -4.33
N LEU A 65 11.42 -2.20 -4.40
CA LEU A 65 11.57 -1.44 -5.63
C LEU A 65 12.96 -0.81 -5.70
N ALA A 66 13.54 -0.72 -6.90
CA ALA A 66 14.86 -0.13 -7.11
C ALA A 66 15.01 0.40 -8.54
N ASN A 67 16.01 1.26 -8.73
CA ASN A 67 16.48 1.69 -10.05
C ASN A 67 17.80 0.98 -10.36
N ASN A 68 18.10 0.82 -11.64
CA ASN A 68 19.39 0.31 -12.10
C ASN A 68 20.51 1.29 -11.72
N ASP A 69 20.25 2.59 -11.91
CA ASP A 69 21.13 3.66 -11.47
C ASP A 69 20.76 4.11 -10.05
N PRO A 70 21.71 4.15 -9.10
CA PRO A 70 21.45 4.62 -7.75
C PRO A 70 20.97 6.08 -7.73
N LEU A 71 20.05 6.38 -6.81
CA LEU A 71 19.67 7.76 -6.54
C LEU A 71 20.88 8.55 -6.03
N ALA A 72 20.94 9.84 -6.37
CA ALA A 72 21.95 10.72 -5.81
C ALA A 72 21.84 10.72 -4.27
N ILE A 73 22.98 10.81 -3.57
CA ILE A 73 23.03 10.71 -2.10
C ILE A 73 22.06 11.69 -1.41
N GLY A 74 21.92 12.90 -1.95
CA GLY A 74 20.99 13.90 -1.44
C GLY A 74 19.51 13.51 -1.60
N GLU A 75 19.15 12.90 -2.73
CA GLU A 75 17.80 12.41 -3.00
C GLU A 75 17.47 11.19 -2.15
N MET A 76 18.43 10.26 -1.99
CA MET A 76 18.27 9.10 -1.11
C MET A 76 18.02 9.52 0.35
N LYS A 77 18.83 10.44 0.89
CA LYS A 77 18.62 10.97 2.25
C LYS A 77 17.28 11.70 2.41
N LYS A 78 16.87 12.45 1.39
CA LYS A 78 15.56 13.13 1.38
C LYS A 78 14.43 12.11 1.41
N LEU A 79 14.51 11.07 0.59
CA LEU A 79 13.53 9.98 0.54
C LEU A 79 13.44 9.26 1.88
N GLU A 80 14.57 8.89 2.48
CA GLU A 80 14.62 8.24 3.80
C GLU A 80 13.95 9.10 4.88
N ASN A 81 14.27 10.40 4.92
CA ASN A 81 13.66 11.34 5.86
C ASN A 81 12.14 11.45 5.67
N LEU A 82 11.66 11.46 4.41
CA LEU A 82 10.23 11.48 4.12
C LEU A 82 9.55 10.18 4.56
N LEU A 83 10.14 9.01 4.25
CA LEU A 83 9.63 7.70 4.68
C LEU A 83 9.54 7.58 6.21
N ARG A 84 10.49 8.18 6.93
CA ARG A 84 10.47 8.22 8.40
C ARG A 84 9.26 8.98 8.95
N THR A 85 8.68 9.94 8.23
CA THR A 85 7.49 10.69 8.69
C THR A 85 6.22 9.84 8.79
N PHE A 86 6.19 8.68 8.13
CA PHE A 86 5.07 7.74 8.17
C PHE A 86 5.21 6.69 9.30
N HIS A 87 6.19 6.84 10.20
CA HIS A 87 6.22 6.02 11.41
C HIS A 87 4.98 6.26 12.28
N PRO A 88 4.49 5.22 12.98
CA PRO A 88 5.08 3.88 13.08
C PRO A 88 4.76 2.96 11.88
N TRP A 89 5.80 2.34 11.30
CA TRP A 89 5.63 1.28 10.30
C TRP A 89 5.43 -0.07 10.99
N ARG A 90 4.20 -0.59 10.94
CA ARG A 90 3.85 -1.80 11.68
C ARG A 90 4.04 -3.10 10.90
N LYS A 91 3.60 -3.20 9.64
CA LYS A 91 3.68 -4.43 8.84
C LYS A 91 4.72 -4.29 7.73
N GLY A 92 5.54 -5.31 7.49
CA GLY A 92 6.63 -5.26 6.50
C GLY A 92 7.51 -6.51 6.57
N PRO A 93 8.79 -6.44 6.16
CA PRO A 93 9.55 -5.22 5.82
C PRO A 93 9.30 -4.72 4.39
N TYR A 94 9.77 -3.50 4.09
CA TYR A 94 9.85 -2.98 2.72
C TYR A 94 11.30 -2.61 2.37
N ARG A 95 11.62 -2.62 1.08
CA ARG A 95 12.90 -2.12 0.57
C ARG A 95 12.67 -1.13 -0.56
N VAL A 96 13.06 0.13 -0.36
CA VAL A 96 12.82 1.22 -1.30
C VAL A 96 14.17 1.78 -1.72
N HIS A 97 14.64 1.39 -2.90
CA HIS A 97 16.05 1.51 -3.29
C HIS A 97 16.95 0.86 -2.23
N ASP A 98 17.96 1.57 -1.72
CA ASP A 98 18.84 1.08 -0.66
C ASP A 98 18.29 1.32 0.76
N ILE A 99 17.05 1.79 0.88
CA ILE A 99 16.42 2.06 2.17
C ILE A 99 15.65 0.83 2.63
N HIS A 100 16.14 0.20 3.70
CA HIS A 100 15.41 -0.86 4.39
C HIS A 100 14.46 -0.27 5.43
N ILE A 101 13.15 -0.47 5.22
CA ILE A 101 12.12 -0.10 6.19
C ILE A 101 11.86 -1.35 7.04
N ASP A 102 12.59 -1.44 8.15
CA ASP A 102 12.34 -2.44 9.17
C ASP A 102 11.10 -2.06 9.98
N THR A 103 10.17 -2.99 10.09
CA THR A 103 8.83 -2.75 10.63
C THR A 103 8.60 -3.57 11.88
N GLU A 104 7.68 -3.13 12.75
CA GLU A 104 7.34 -3.82 14.01
C GLU A 104 7.10 -5.33 13.81
N TRP A 105 6.43 -5.72 12.73
CA TRP A 105 6.06 -7.10 12.43
C TRP A 105 6.78 -7.64 11.19
N ARG A 106 7.42 -8.79 11.37
CA ARG A 106 7.87 -9.71 10.29
C ARG A 106 6.67 -10.34 9.59
N SER A 107 6.01 -9.52 8.79
CA SER A 107 4.79 -9.87 8.05
C SER A 107 5.08 -10.80 6.89
N ASP A 108 6.31 -10.81 6.40
CA ASP A 108 6.90 -11.84 5.54
C ASP A 108 6.82 -13.23 6.16
N TRP A 109 7.25 -13.42 7.42
CA TRP A 109 7.20 -14.74 8.07
C TRP A 109 5.77 -15.27 8.21
N LYS A 110 4.81 -14.38 8.47
CA LYS A 110 3.39 -14.77 8.45
C LYS A 110 2.96 -15.19 7.05
N TRP A 111 3.35 -14.43 6.03
CA TRP A 111 3.02 -14.74 4.64
C TRP A 111 3.57 -16.09 4.20
N ASP A 112 4.84 -16.36 4.47
CA ASP A 112 5.50 -17.61 4.06
C ASP A 112 4.89 -18.85 4.75
N ARG A 113 4.36 -18.67 5.97
CA ARG A 113 3.59 -19.73 6.66
C ARG A 113 2.20 -19.94 6.07
N VAL A 114 1.54 -18.89 5.56
CA VAL A 114 0.17 -18.96 5.03
C VAL A 114 0.15 -19.43 3.58
N LEU A 115 1.09 -18.97 2.76
CA LEU A 115 1.14 -19.18 1.32
C LEU A 115 0.98 -20.65 0.89
N PRO A 116 1.63 -21.65 1.53
CA PRO A 116 1.49 -23.06 1.13
C PRO A 116 0.09 -23.65 1.36
N HIS A 117 -0.76 -22.98 2.15
CA HIS A 117 -2.06 -23.49 2.58
C HIS A 117 -3.25 -22.80 1.91
N ILE A 118 -3.02 -21.74 1.14
CA ILE A 118 -4.08 -21.03 0.41
C ILE A 118 -4.16 -21.53 -1.03
N SER A 119 -5.35 -21.41 -1.62
CA SER A 119 -5.51 -21.68 -3.05
C SER A 119 -4.64 -20.72 -3.87
N PRO A 120 -4.10 -21.15 -5.04
CA PRO A 120 -3.30 -20.29 -5.90
C PRO A 120 -4.00 -18.97 -6.20
N LEU A 121 -3.27 -17.87 -6.05
CA LEU A 121 -3.82 -16.51 -6.16
C LEU A 121 -3.93 -15.99 -7.59
N LYS A 122 -3.32 -16.70 -8.56
CA LYS A 122 -3.32 -16.33 -9.97
C LYS A 122 -4.73 -15.97 -10.46
N ASN A 123 -4.88 -14.77 -11.02
CA ASN A 123 -6.10 -14.18 -11.57
C ASN A 123 -7.26 -13.95 -10.57
N ARG A 124 -7.04 -14.09 -9.26
CA ARG A 124 -8.07 -13.85 -8.25
C ARG A 124 -8.24 -12.36 -7.94
N SER A 125 -9.47 -11.98 -7.61
CA SER A 125 -9.74 -10.74 -6.88
C SER A 125 -9.78 -11.05 -5.39
N VAL A 126 -9.00 -10.31 -4.59
CA VAL A 126 -8.82 -10.56 -3.15
C VAL A 126 -9.22 -9.32 -2.37
N LEU A 127 -9.97 -9.51 -1.28
CA LEU A 127 -10.26 -8.50 -0.28
C LEU A 127 -9.41 -8.78 0.97
N ASP A 128 -8.61 -7.80 1.40
CA ASP A 128 -7.84 -7.85 2.64
C ASP A 128 -8.47 -6.92 3.69
N VAL A 129 -9.09 -7.52 4.71
CA VAL A 129 -9.82 -6.79 5.76
C VAL A 129 -8.87 -6.48 6.92
N GLY A 130 -8.73 -5.20 7.27
CA GLY A 130 -7.72 -4.76 8.24
C GLY A 130 -6.32 -4.82 7.64
N CYS A 131 -6.18 -4.37 6.38
CA CYS A 131 -4.94 -4.51 5.61
C CYS A 131 -3.76 -3.73 6.21
N GLY A 132 -3.99 -2.78 7.12
CA GLY A 132 -2.98 -1.87 7.64
C GLY A 132 -2.34 -1.07 6.50
N ASN A 133 -1.01 -1.03 6.47
CA ASN A 133 -0.26 -0.38 5.39
C ASN A 133 -0.22 -1.19 4.06
N GLY A 134 -0.95 -2.32 3.98
CA GLY A 134 -1.15 -3.06 2.73
C GLY A 134 -0.03 -4.02 2.33
N TYR A 135 0.93 -4.33 3.22
CA TYR A 135 2.05 -5.25 2.92
C TYR A 135 1.60 -6.57 2.25
N HIS A 136 0.57 -7.23 2.79
CA HIS A 136 0.11 -8.52 2.27
C HIS A 136 -0.55 -8.39 0.89
N MET A 137 -1.18 -7.26 0.56
CA MET A 137 -1.73 -7.04 -0.78
C MET A 137 -0.65 -7.03 -1.85
N TRP A 138 0.50 -6.40 -1.57
CA TRP A 138 1.65 -6.44 -2.49
C TRP A 138 2.14 -7.88 -2.70
N ARG A 139 2.25 -8.67 -1.64
CA ARG A 139 2.63 -10.09 -1.74
C ARG A 139 1.62 -10.93 -2.51
N MET A 140 0.31 -10.66 -2.36
CA MET A 140 -0.74 -11.30 -3.15
C MET A 140 -0.61 -10.97 -4.64
N LEU A 141 -0.26 -9.73 -5.00
CA LEU A 141 0.03 -9.34 -6.38
C LEU A 141 1.27 -10.08 -6.92
N GLY A 142 2.31 -10.26 -6.11
CA GLY A 142 3.49 -11.07 -6.45
C GLY A 142 3.18 -12.54 -6.77
N GLU A 143 2.11 -13.09 -6.19
CA GLU A 143 1.57 -14.43 -6.50
C GLU A 143 0.55 -14.43 -7.65
N GLY A 144 0.42 -13.31 -8.37
CA GLY A 144 -0.38 -13.19 -9.58
C GLY A 144 -1.86 -12.88 -9.34
N ALA A 145 -2.24 -12.38 -8.16
CA ALA A 145 -3.59 -11.85 -7.97
C ALA A 145 -3.91 -10.79 -9.04
N ARG A 146 -5.12 -10.83 -9.59
CA ARG A 146 -5.58 -9.86 -10.60
C ARG A 146 -5.84 -8.50 -9.96
N LEU A 147 -6.40 -8.52 -8.75
CA LEU A 147 -6.80 -7.32 -8.02
C LEU A 147 -6.75 -7.62 -6.52
N CYS A 148 -6.12 -6.74 -5.76
CA CYS A 148 -6.18 -6.73 -4.31
C CYS A 148 -6.84 -5.42 -3.87
N VAL A 149 -7.89 -5.52 -3.05
CA VAL A 149 -8.55 -4.39 -2.42
C VAL A 149 -8.39 -4.52 -0.92
N GLY A 150 -7.87 -3.49 -0.28
CA GLY A 150 -7.69 -3.43 1.17
C GLY A 150 -8.69 -2.48 1.77
N ILE A 151 -9.27 -2.86 2.91
CA ILE A 151 -10.05 -1.94 3.74
C ILE A 151 -9.44 -1.87 5.13
N ASP A 152 -9.22 -0.66 5.61
CA ASP A 152 -8.77 -0.40 6.97
C ASP A 152 -9.42 0.89 7.46
N PHE A 153 -9.92 0.86 8.70
CA PHE A 153 -10.58 2.01 9.33
C PHE A 153 -9.60 2.86 10.14
N THR A 154 -8.34 2.47 10.23
CA THR A 154 -7.31 3.26 10.91
C THR A 154 -6.88 4.43 10.03
N SER A 155 -7.22 5.66 10.44
CA SER A 155 -6.26 6.76 10.26
C SER A 155 -5.10 6.40 11.20
N ILE A 156 -3.86 6.30 10.68
CA ILE A 156 -2.69 5.76 11.41
C ILE A 156 -2.74 6.25 12.88
N PRO A 157 -2.67 5.35 13.87
CA PRO A 157 -3.03 5.70 15.24
C PRO A 157 -2.16 6.86 15.71
N ARG A 158 -2.78 7.86 16.37
CA ARG A 158 -2.05 8.73 17.28
C ARG A 158 -1.20 7.82 18.17
N ALA A 159 0.10 8.08 18.21
CA ALA A 159 0.96 7.45 19.21
C ALA A 159 0.30 7.67 20.57
N VAL A 160 -0.07 6.57 21.24
CA VAL A 160 -0.53 6.60 22.64
C VAL A 160 0.68 6.82 23.52
#